data_AF-A0A6N9J496-F1
#
_entry.id   AF-A0A6N9J496-F1
#
_cell.length_a   1.000
_cell.length_b   1.000
_cell.length_c   1.000
_cell.angle_alpha   90.00
_cell.angle_beta   90.00
_cell.angle_gamma   90.00
#
_symmetry.space_group_name_H-M   'P 1'
#
loop_
_entity.id
_entity.type
_entity.pdbx_description
1 polymer ?
#
loop_
_entity_poly.entity_id
_entity_poly.type
_entity_poly.pdbx_seq_one_letter_code
_entity_poly.pdbx_strand_id
1 'polypeptide(L)'
;MTTKKKTKRKNKQIQKKFVRNEEIELHEGDVLVYRGSRSGKNWQFRMWIAEDKRYLRKALGTKEKETAITRATELYLTIQTKLRTGLKVFDATLGELVEKYMDEQKQRIRVGAVGKGDIGITEGRFVTIRTQVERHLLGFLGKDTKLSTIRKDTFRHKYTQYRRKKNPLVRDVTLVNERATIGNVFRHALELGWIQAPQLPLWEEMAKNADKRDAFTQKEWKEIYKYLHSWSKKKMTDKEKQERELVKYFILLLANSGLRFGEARLLRWGNISIFSEDKVVKSKIKVDVGKTGKRVVIGRRGDLFQKIKKLSTNNNKIYYIVRIDADKFKFYLLTGIGRQKGDAIGVEPAEVKDLPSTIEALTNI
;
A
#
# COMPACT_ATOMS: atom_id res chain seq x y z
N MET A 1 47.31 40.62 -20.75
CA MET A 1 46.73 41.42 -19.65
C MET A 1 45.50 40.70 -19.10
N THR A 2 45.65 39.91 -18.04
CA THR A 2 44.56 39.16 -17.40
C THR A 2 44.22 39.83 -16.07
N THR A 3 43.15 40.64 -16.07
CA THR A 3 42.65 41.35 -14.90
C THR A 3 41.90 40.39 -13.96
N LYS A 4 42.54 40.00 -12.85
CA LYS A 4 41.89 39.26 -11.75
C LYS A 4 40.79 40.13 -11.12
N LYS A 5 39.53 39.75 -11.32
CA LYS A 5 38.38 40.29 -10.57
C LYS A 5 38.58 40.04 -9.07
N LYS A 6 38.80 41.12 -8.30
CA LYS A 6 38.80 41.08 -6.83
C LYS A 6 37.37 40.77 -6.34
N THR A 7 37.18 39.58 -5.78
CA THR A 7 35.94 39.18 -5.10
C THR A 7 35.77 40.01 -3.83
N LYS A 8 34.79 40.92 -3.79
CA LYS A 8 34.42 41.68 -2.58
C LYS A 8 33.98 40.69 -1.49
N ARG A 9 34.78 40.54 -0.43
CA ARG A 9 34.37 39.84 0.80
C ARG A 9 33.15 40.55 1.38
N LYS A 10 32.00 39.86 1.44
CA LYS A 10 30.80 40.35 2.15
C LYS A 10 31.15 40.47 3.63
N ASN A 11 31.12 41.68 4.18
CA ASN A 11 31.21 41.89 5.62
C ASN A 11 30.12 41.04 6.31
N LYS A 12 30.53 40.10 7.17
CA LYS A 12 29.62 39.43 8.12
C LYS A 12 29.05 40.53 9.01
N GLN A 13 27.81 40.95 8.76
CA GLN A 13 27.07 41.78 9.72
C GLN A 13 27.06 41.04 11.06
N ILE A 14 27.72 41.62 12.06
CA ILE A 14 27.62 41.17 13.45
C ILE A 14 26.15 41.32 13.82
N GLN A 15 25.41 40.21 13.92
CA GLN A 15 24.02 40.24 14.36
C GLN A 15 24.01 40.71 15.81
N LYS A 16 23.60 41.96 16.06
CA LYS A 16 23.38 42.48 17.42
C LYS A 16 22.48 41.50 18.18
N LYS A 17 22.88 41.14 19.41
CA LYS A 17 22.13 40.25 20.30
C LYS A 17 20.70 40.77 20.45
N PHE A 18 19.71 39.90 20.32
CA PHE A 18 18.32 40.28 20.50
C PHE A 18 18.08 40.65 21.96
N VAL A 19 17.61 41.88 22.21
CA VAL A 19 17.29 42.40 23.54
C VAL A 19 15.80 42.70 23.58
N ARG A 20 15.14 42.31 24.66
CA ARG A 20 13.75 42.68 24.93
C ARG A 20 13.77 43.98 25.73
N ASN A 21 12.97 44.93 25.30
CA ASN A 21 12.91 46.25 25.90
C ASN A 21 11.78 46.32 26.93
N GLU A 22 10.63 45.71 26.60
CA GLU A 22 9.50 45.63 27.50
C GLU A 22 8.85 44.25 27.40
N GLU A 23 8.39 43.77 28.55
CA GLU A 23 7.81 42.45 28.77
C GLU A 23 6.58 42.61 29.67
N ILE A 24 5.52 41.89 29.34
CA ILE A 24 4.27 41.81 30.08
C ILE A 24 3.92 40.33 30.16
N GLU A 25 3.80 39.81 31.37
CA GLU A 25 3.33 38.46 31.61
C GLU A 25 1.81 38.47 31.77
N LEU A 26 1.13 37.54 31.10
CA LEU A 26 -0.31 37.35 31.15
C LEU A 26 -0.61 35.89 31.53
N HIS A 27 -1.77 35.66 32.14
CA HIS A 27 -2.23 34.32 32.53
C HIS A 27 -1.19 33.57 33.39
N GLU A 28 -0.78 34.18 34.51
CA GLU A 28 0.14 33.56 35.49
C GLU A 28 1.50 33.11 34.90
N GLY A 29 1.95 33.78 33.84
CA GLY A 29 3.24 33.51 33.20
C GLY A 29 3.19 32.56 32.01
N ASP A 30 2.00 32.02 31.66
CA ASP A 30 1.84 31.19 30.46
C ASP A 30 2.16 31.96 29.18
N VAL A 31 1.84 33.26 29.16
CA VAL A 31 1.98 34.12 27.99
C VAL A 31 2.92 35.26 28.30
N LEU A 32 3.92 35.41 27.44
CA LEU A 32 4.82 36.55 27.44
C LEU A 32 4.52 37.45 26.23
N VAL A 33 4.07 38.67 26.50
CA VAL A 33 3.91 39.73 25.51
C VAL A 33 5.11 40.67 25.62
N TYR A 34 5.88 40.82 24.55
CA TYR A 34 7.11 41.60 24.59
C TYR A 34 7.35 42.42 23.32
N ARG A 35 8.18 43.45 23.44
CA ARG A 35 8.79 44.13 22.29
C ARG A 35 10.30 44.17 22.48
N GLY A 36 11.06 44.01 21.40
CA GLY A 36 12.52 43.97 21.45
C GLY A 36 13.18 44.67 20.29
N SER A 37 14.51 44.73 20.36
CA SER A 37 15.37 45.49 19.44
C SER A 37 15.13 45.17 17.95
N ARG A 38 14.71 43.93 17.65
CA ARG A 38 14.43 43.47 16.28
C ARG A 38 12.96 43.55 15.85
N SER A 39 12.02 43.62 16.81
CA SER A 39 10.58 43.76 16.51
C SER A 39 10.12 45.22 16.46
N GLY A 40 11.02 46.16 16.78
CA GLY A 40 10.76 47.59 16.76
C GLY A 40 9.65 47.97 17.75
N LYS A 41 8.66 48.72 17.28
CA LYS A 41 7.52 49.16 18.10
C LYS A 41 6.38 48.13 18.19
N ASN A 42 6.48 47.01 17.48
CA ASN A 42 5.38 46.04 17.42
C ASN A 42 5.49 44.99 18.54
N TRP A 43 4.39 44.81 19.25
CA TRP A 43 4.26 43.77 20.27
C TRP A 43 4.27 42.36 19.67
N GLN A 44 4.92 41.45 20.38
CA GLN A 44 5.08 40.04 20.04
C GLN A 44 4.47 39.19 21.15
N PHE A 45 3.82 38.11 20.77
CA PHE A 45 3.29 37.07 21.64
C PHE A 45 4.27 35.90 21.68
N ARG A 46 4.49 35.32 22.86
CA ARG A 46 5.19 34.05 23.06
C ARG A 46 4.49 33.21 24.11
N MET A 47 4.28 31.94 23.79
CA MET A 47 3.76 30.93 24.73
C MET A 47 4.48 29.61 24.52
N TRP A 48 4.74 28.86 25.59
CA TRP A 48 5.31 27.52 25.50
C TRP A 48 4.23 26.49 25.22
N ILE A 49 4.46 25.61 24.23
CA ILE A 49 3.58 24.48 23.95
C ILE A 49 4.30 23.22 24.40
N ALA A 50 3.82 22.61 25.48
CA ALA A 50 4.46 21.45 26.10
C ALA A 50 4.46 20.23 25.18
N GLU A 51 3.36 19.97 24.47
CA GLU A 51 3.21 18.83 23.55
C GLU A 51 4.25 18.86 22.41
N ASP A 52 4.43 20.04 21.79
CA ASP A 52 5.38 20.23 20.69
C ASP A 52 6.79 20.66 21.15
N LYS A 53 7.00 20.77 22.47
CA LYS A 53 8.25 21.22 23.14
C LYS A 53 8.86 22.47 22.49
N ARG A 54 8.03 23.43 22.12
CA ARG A 54 8.48 24.63 21.42
C ARG A 54 7.63 25.85 21.70
N TYR A 55 8.23 27.04 21.55
CA TYR A 55 7.53 28.30 21.72
C TYR A 55 6.71 28.66 20.48
N LEU A 56 5.42 28.92 20.66
CA LEU A 56 4.63 29.64 19.67
C LEU A 56 4.99 31.12 19.76
N ARG A 57 5.43 31.71 18.65
CA ARG A 57 5.72 33.14 18.55
C ARG A 57 4.89 33.76 17.44
N LYS A 58 4.20 34.86 17.72
CA LYS A 58 3.38 35.56 16.73
C LYS A 58 3.44 37.06 16.95
N ALA A 59 3.58 37.84 15.89
CA ALA A 59 3.46 39.29 15.98
C ALA A 59 1.99 39.66 16.22
N LEU A 60 1.72 40.51 17.23
CA LEU A 60 0.37 41.00 17.53
C LEU A 60 -0.05 42.14 16.58
N GLY A 61 0.90 42.72 15.84
CA GLY A 61 0.63 43.71 14.79
C GLY A 61 0.08 45.03 15.31
N THR A 62 0.37 45.40 16.56
CA THR A 62 -0.01 46.67 17.17
C THR A 62 1.16 47.28 17.94
N LYS A 63 1.14 48.61 18.08
CA LYS A 63 2.09 49.40 18.87
C LYS A 63 1.54 49.74 20.26
N GLU A 64 0.22 49.78 20.39
CA GLU A 64 -0.49 50.13 21.62
C GLU A 64 -0.50 48.93 22.58
N LYS A 65 -0.27 49.21 23.86
CA LYS A 65 -0.17 48.19 24.92
C LYS A 65 -1.51 47.49 25.17
N GLU A 66 -2.59 48.27 25.30
CA GLU A 66 -3.90 47.75 25.67
C GLU A 66 -4.46 46.83 24.58
N THR A 67 -4.39 47.25 23.31
CA THR A 67 -4.79 46.39 22.18
C THR A 67 -3.90 45.16 22.03
N ALA A 68 -2.63 45.22 22.44
CA ALA A 68 -1.74 44.06 22.46
C ALA A 68 -2.18 43.04 23.52
N ILE A 69 -2.56 43.48 24.72
CA ILE A 69 -3.05 42.62 25.80
C ILE A 69 -4.31 41.89 25.34
N THR A 70 -5.31 42.62 24.82
CA THR A 70 -6.57 42.01 24.34
C THR A 70 -6.31 40.95 23.26
N ARG A 71 -5.52 41.27 22.24
CA ARG A 71 -5.17 40.31 21.17
C ARG A 71 -4.38 39.11 21.68
N ALA A 72 -3.51 39.31 22.68
CA ALA A 72 -2.75 38.23 23.29
C ALA A 72 -3.66 37.29 24.09
N THR A 73 -4.61 37.83 24.85
CA THR A 73 -5.61 37.07 25.61
C THR A 73 -6.53 36.28 24.68
N GLU A 74 -7.05 36.88 23.61
CA GLU A 74 -7.85 36.16 22.60
C GLU A 74 -7.07 35.01 21.94
N LEU A 75 -5.80 35.26 21.59
CA LEU A 75 -4.93 34.26 21.01
C LEU A 75 -4.65 33.12 22.00
N TYR A 76 -4.41 33.44 23.27
CA TYR A 76 -4.24 32.46 24.34
C TYR A 76 -5.48 31.56 24.47
N LEU A 77 -6.67 32.13 24.60
CA LEU A 77 -7.92 31.38 24.71
C LEU A 77 -8.15 30.46 23.51
N THR A 78 -7.83 30.93 22.31
CA THR A 78 -7.92 30.12 21.08
C THR A 78 -6.98 28.92 21.14
N ILE A 79 -5.74 29.11 21.59
CA ILE A 79 -4.76 28.02 21.65
C ILE A 79 -5.07 27.06 22.80
N GLN A 80 -5.48 27.56 23.96
CA GLN A 80 -5.94 26.73 25.07
C GLN A 80 -7.13 25.88 24.67
N THR A 81 -8.07 26.43 23.90
CA THR A 81 -9.17 25.65 23.33
C THR A 81 -8.65 24.53 22.44
N LYS A 82 -7.68 24.81 21.55
CA LYS A 82 -7.05 23.78 20.70
C LYS A 82 -6.41 22.67 21.54
N LEU A 83 -5.56 23.04 22.51
CA LEU A 83 -4.89 22.09 23.41
C LEU A 83 -5.91 21.23 24.16
N ARG A 84 -6.94 21.84 24.74
CA ARG A 84 -8.00 21.12 25.46
C ARG A 84 -8.80 20.17 24.57
N THR A 85 -8.98 20.52 23.30
CA THR A 85 -9.63 19.65 22.29
C THR A 85 -8.69 18.62 21.65
N GLY A 86 -7.41 18.58 22.05
CA GLY A 86 -6.39 17.70 21.46
C GLY A 86 -5.99 18.08 20.03
N LEU A 87 -6.28 19.31 19.59
CA LEU A 87 -5.90 19.79 18.27
C LEU A 87 -4.45 20.28 18.26
N LYS A 88 -3.70 19.86 17.25
CA LYS A 88 -2.32 20.26 17.06
C LYS A 88 -2.22 21.77 16.88
N VAL A 89 -1.41 22.43 17.73
CA VAL A 89 -1.23 23.89 17.69
C VAL A 89 -0.45 24.31 16.46
N PHE A 90 0.57 23.53 16.14
CA PHE A 90 1.39 23.77 14.98
C PHE A 90 1.01 22.90 13.80
N ASP A 91 1.01 23.54 12.65
CA ASP A 91 0.69 22.89 11.39
C ASP A 91 1.70 21.79 11.05
N ALA A 92 1.18 20.61 10.74
CA ALA A 92 1.96 19.48 10.26
C ALA A 92 1.96 19.48 8.73
N THR A 93 2.96 18.83 8.15
CA THR A 93 2.99 18.60 6.69
C THR A 93 2.28 17.30 6.33
N LEU A 94 1.82 17.21 5.08
CA LEU A 94 1.26 15.97 4.55
C LEU A 94 2.31 14.85 4.54
N GLY A 95 3.58 15.17 4.32
CA GLY A 95 4.69 14.23 4.42
C GLY A 95 4.79 13.57 5.80
N GLU A 96 4.75 14.37 6.87
CA GLU A 96 4.74 13.87 8.26
C GLU A 96 3.54 12.97 8.53
N LEU A 97 2.35 13.33 8.01
CA LEU A 97 1.13 12.53 8.18
C LEU A 97 1.25 11.18 7.48
N VAL A 98 1.77 11.19 6.25
CA VAL A 98 1.97 9.96 5.47
C VAL A 98 2.97 9.04 6.16
N GLU A 99 4.10 9.56 6.64
CA GLU A 99 5.10 8.78 7.36
C GLU A 99 4.50 8.11 8.59
N LYS A 100 3.81 8.88 9.44
CA LYS A 100 3.16 8.36 10.64
C LYS A 100 2.07 7.32 10.32
N TYR A 101 1.25 7.57 9.31
CA TYR A 101 0.22 6.62 8.87
C TYR A 101 0.84 5.32 8.35
N MET A 102 1.91 5.40 7.57
CA MET A 102 2.60 4.24 7.00
C MET A 102 3.30 3.42 8.08
N ASP A 103 3.87 4.04 9.11
CA ASP A 103 4.45 3.35 10.26
C ASP A 103 3.39 2.55 11.03
N GLU A 104 2.21 3.13 11.26
CA GLU A 104 1.10 2.40 11.88
C GLU A 104 0.63 1.25 10.98
N GLN A 105 0.47 1.48 9.67
CA GLN A 105 0.09 0.40 8.75
C GLN A 105 1.13 -0.72 8.71
N LYS A 106 2.41 -0.40 8.86
CA LYS A 106 3.50 -1.38 8.91
C LYS A 106 3.41 -2.26 10.16
N GLN A 107 3.07 -1.68 11.31
CA GLN A 107 2.84 -2.43 12.55
C GLN A 107 1.62 -3.37 12.45
N ARG A 108 0.66 -3.04 11.59
CA ARG A 108 -0.52 -3.87 11.30
C ARG A 108 -0.24 -5.01 10.33
N ILE A 109 0.96 -5.11 9.75
CA ILE A 109 1.32 -6.22 8.88
C ILE A 109 1.37 -7.48 9.72
N ARG A 110 0.63 -8.51 9.28
CA ARG A 110 0.60 -9.80 9.97
C ARG A 110 2.01 -10.42 9.98
N VAL A 111 2.61 -10.56 11.15
CA VAL A 111 3.91 -11.22 11.33
C VAL A 111 3.69 -12.74 11.32
N GLY A 112 3.81 -13.32 10.13
CA GLY A 112 3.69 -14.75 9.95
C GLY A 112 3.58 -15.10 8.47
N ALA A 113 4.53 -15.90 7.98
CA ALA A 113 4.31 -16.59 6.72
C ALA A 113 3.12 -17.51 6.95
N VAL A 114 2.03 -17.23 6.25
CA VAL A 114 0.91 -18.15 6.10
C VAL A 114 0.13 -18.37 7.41
N GLY A 115 -0.84 -17.48 7.63
CA GLY A 115 -1.97 -17.72 8.53
C GLY A 115 -1.60 -17.84 10.00
N LYS A 116 -1.61 -16.71 10.71
CA LYS A 116 -2.06 -16.63 12.11
C LYS A 116 -2.26 -15.15 12.47
N GLY A 117 -3.52 -14.81 12.72
CA GLY A 117 -4.03 -13.46 12.94
C GLY A 117 -5.10 -13.10 11.91
N ASP A 118 -6.37 -13.10 12.31
CA ASP A 118 -7.48 -12.51 11.54
C ASP A 118 -7.44 -10.97 11.59
N ILE A 119 -6.60 -10.44 12.46
CA ILE A 119 -6.48 -9.03 12.81
C ILE A 119 -5.21 -8.49 12.13
N GLY A 120 -5.34 -7.49 11.26
CA GLY A 120 -4.21 -6.85 10.55
C GLY A 120 -4.26 -6.96 9.02
N ILE A 121 -3.31 -6.34 8.33
CA ILE A 121 -3.21 -6.28 6.87
C ILE A 121 -2.19 -7.29 6.32
N THR A 122 -2.38 -7.72 5.07
CA THR A 122 -1.39 -8.54 4.36
C THR A 122 -0.26 -7.66 3.80
N GLU A 123 0.92 -8.25 3.57
CA GLU A 123 2.05 -7.56 2.93
C GLU A 123 1.67 -6.93 1.58
N GLY A 124 0.96 -7.68 0.73
CA GLY A 124 0.48 -7.16 -0.55
C GLY A 124 -0.47 -5.97 -0.41
N ARG A 125 -1.29 -5.95 0.65
CA ARG A 125 -2.16 -4.79 0.95
C ARG A 125 -1.34 -3.59 1.41
N PHE A 126 -0.31 -3.79 2.23
CA PHE A 126 0.61 -2.72 2.64
C PHE A 126 1.30 -2.09 1.44
N VAL A 127 1.84 -2.89 0.53
CA VAL A 127 2.46 -2.40 -0.73
C VAL A 127 1.47 -1.59 -1.56
N THR A 128 0.22 -2.05 -1.66
CA THR A 128 -0.85 -1.31 -2.36
C THR A 128 -1.12 0.04 -1.69
N ILE A 129 -1.28 0.06 -0.37
CA ILE A 129 -1.51 1.30 0.40
C ILE A 129 -0.34 2.27 0.17
N ARG A 130 0.90 1.77 0.28
CA ARG A 130 2.11 2.55 0.03
C ARG A 130 2.08 3.24 -1.34
N THR A 131 1.76 2.51 -2.41
CA THR A 131 1.63 3.11 -3.74
C THR A 131 0.55 4.18 -3.79
N GLN A 132 -0.62 3.93 -3.20
CA GLN A 132 -1.72 4.89 -3.20
C GLN A 132 -1.38 6.18 -2.42
N VAL A 133 -0.68 6.06 -1.31
CA VAL A 133 -0.35 7.19 -0.43
C VAL A 133 0.91 7.92 -0.92
N GLU A 134 2.03 7.23 -1.07
CA GLU A 134 3.31 7.86 -1.40
C GLU A 134 3.38 8.32 -2.87
N ARG A 135 2.79 7.58 -3.81
CA ARG A 135 2.87 7.92 -5.24
C ARG A 135 1.69 8.76 -5.70
N HIS A 136 0.47 8.47 -5.24
CA HIS A 136 -0.72 9.13 -5.76
C HIS A 136 -1.16 10.32 -4.91
N LEU A 137 -1.23 10.18 -3.58
CA LEU A 137 -1.60 11.30 -2.70
C LEU A 137 -0.50 12.36 -2.62
N LEU A 138 0.74 11.98 -2.26
CA LEU A 138 1.85 12.94 -2.23
C LEU A 138 2.16 13.49 -3.63
N GLY A 139 1.98 12.68 -4.68
CA GLY A 139 2.13 13.14 -6.06
C GLY A 139 1.06 14.14 -6.51
N PHE A 140 -0.08 14.23 -5.81
CA PHE A 140 -1.17 15.16 -6.10
C PHE A 140 -1.03 16.46 -5.30
N LEU A 141 -0.75 16.37 -3.99
CA LEU A 141 -0.69 17.54 -3.11
C LEU A 141 0.73 18.07 -2.87
N GLY A 142 1.76 17.23 -2.98
CA GLY A 142 3.13 17.54 -2.55
C GLY A 142 3.41 17.17 -1.09
N LYS A 143 4.68 16.84 -0.79
CA LYS A 143 5.13 16.42 0.56
C LYS A 143 5.08 17.56 1.58
N ASP A 144 5.48 18.75 1.16
CA ASP A 144 5.63 19.93 2.04
C ASP A 144 4.32 20.70 2.24
N THR A 145 3.22 20.18 1.69
CA THR A 145 1.91 20.80 1.82
C THR A 145 1.42 20.72 3.25
N LYS A 146 1.08 21.88 3.78
CA LYS A 146 0.57 22.06 5.14
C LYS A 146 -0.86 21.57 5.27
N LEU A 147 -1.16 20.79 6.30
CA LEU A 147 -2.50 20.23 6.49
C LEU A 147 -3.57 21.31 6.66
N SER A 148 -3.24 22.43 7.31
CA SER A 148 -4.19 23.56 7.45
C SER A 148 -4.63 24.17 6.12
N THR A 149 -3.84 24.02 5.06
CA THR A 149 -4.13 24.60 3.73
C THR A 149 -5.06 23.74 2.90
N ILE A 150 -5.26 22.49 3.28
CA ILE A 150 -6.10 21.53 2.56
C ILE A 150 -7.56 21.80 2.92
N ARG A 151 -8.36 22.14 1.91
CA ARG A 151 -9.81 22.37 2.04
C ARG A 151 -10.59 21.11 1.68
N LYS A 152 -11.82 20.98 2.17
CA LYS A 152 -12.71 19.83 1.85
C LYS A 152 -12.90 19.61 0.35
N ASP A 153 -12.97 20.68 -0.42
CA ASP A 153 -13.20 20.71 -1.88
C ASP A 153 -11.93 20.46 -2.70
N THR A 154 -10.75 20.41 -2.07
CA THR A 154 -9.48 20.18 -2.77
C THR A 154 -9.47 18.86 -3.54
N PHE A 155 -10.23 17.86 -3.10
CA PHE A 155 -10.25 16.53 -3.73
C PHE A 155 -11.33 16.38 -4.79
N ARG A 156 -12.49 17.01 -4.59
CA ARG A 156 -13.69 16.86 -5.42
C ARG A 156 -13.35 17.13 -6.89
N HIS A 157 -13.50 16.12 -7.74
CA HIS A 157 -13.13 16.08 -9.15
C HIS A 157 -11.63 16.24 -9.47
N LYS A 158 -10.90 17.07 -8.73
CA LYS A 158 -9.47 17.38 -8.96
C LYS A 158 -8.57 16.16 -8.86
N TYR A 159 -8.80 15.29 -7.87
CA TYR A 159 -8.00 14.07 -7.72
C TYR A 159 -8.20 13.10 -8.89
N THR A 160 -9.45 12.89 -9.29
CA THR A 160 -9.80 12.04 -10.43
C THR A 160 -9.23 12.58 -11.74
N GLN A 161 -9.34 13.88 -11.98
CA GLN A 161 -8.74 14.55 -13.13
C GLN A 161 -7.21 14.39 -13.15
N TYR A 162 -6.54 14.59 -12.01
CA TYR A 162 -5.11 14.33 -11.86
C TYR A 162 -4.74 12.88 -12.23
N ARG A 163 -5.49 11.90 -11.71
CA ARG A 163 -5.22 10.49 -11.96
C ARG A 163 -5.41 10.10 -13.42
N ARG A 164 -6.50 10.55 -14.05
CA ARG A 164 -6.79 10.29 -15.46
C ARG A 164 -5.83 11.03 -16.40
N LYS A 165 -5.38 12.25 -16.04
CA LYS A 165 -4.34 12.96 -16.80
C LYS A 165 -3.01 12.19 -16.81
N LYS A 166 -2.65 11.56 -15.70
CA LYS A 166 -1.41 10.77 -15.58
C LYS A 166 -1.52 9.37 -16.17
N ASN A 167 -2.69 8.75 -16.07
CA ASN A 167 -2.98 7.46 -16.68
C ASN A 167 -4.44 7.46 -17.19
N PRO A 168 -4.66 7.67 -18.50
CA PRO A 168 -5.99 7.70 -19.09
C PRO A 168 -6.77 6.38 -18.94
N LEU A 169 -6.07 5.25 -18.75
CA LEU A 169 -6.66 3.91 -18.61
C LEU A 169 -7.07 3.57 -17.16
N VAL A 170 -6.94 4.50 -16.22
CA VAL A 170 -7.33 4.25 -14.83
C VAL A 170 -8.83 4.02 -14.71
N ARG A 171 -9.20 2.85 -14.17
CA ARG A 171 -10.61 2.47 -13.98
C ARG A 171 -11.20 3.12 -12.74
N ASP A 172 -12.53 3.32 -12.76
CA ASP A 172 -13.26 3.92 -11.65
C ASP A 172 -13.17 3.09 -10.37
N VAL A 173 -13.18 1.75 -10.46
CA VAL A 173 -12.97 0.87 -9.30
C VAL A 173 -11.62 1.13 -8.63
N THR A 174 -10.57 1.39 -9.42
CA THR A 174 -9.24 1.72 -8.91
C THR A 174 -9.29 3.05 -8.17
N LEU A 175 -9.92 4.07 -8.76
CA LEU A 175 -10.09 5.38 -8.13
C LEU A 175 -10.90 5.29 -6.83
N VAL A 176 -12.01 4.54 -6.80
CA VAL A 176 -12.80 4.32 -5.57
C VAL A 176 -11.95 3.69 -4.47
N ASN A 177 -11.12 2.70 -4.80
CA ASN A 177 -10.21 2.08 -3.83
C ASN A 177 -9.10 3.05 -3.37
N GLU A 178 -8.56 3.88 -4.26
CA GLU A 178 -7.60 4.94 -3.93
C GLU A 178 -8.22 5.98 -2.98
N ARG A 179 -9.43 6.46 -3.28
CA ARG A 179 -10.20 7.40 -2.45
C ARG A 179 -10.47 6.87 -1.05
N ALA A 180 -10.83 5.59 -0.95
CA ALA A 180 -11.05 4.95 0.35
C ALA A 180 -9.77 4.94 1.20
N THR A 181 -8.62 4.60 0.59
CA THR A 181 -7.33 4.65 1.28
C THR A 181 -6.94 6.07 1.67
N ILE A 182 -7.11 7.06 0.78
CA ILE A 182 -6.83 8.47 1.11
C ILE A 182 -7.75 8.96 2.22
N GLY A 183 -9.04 8.61 2.17
CA GLY A 183 -9.98 8.92 3.24
C GLY A 183 -9.55 8.33 4.59
N ASN A 184 -8.96 7.14 4.60
CA ASN A 184 -8.37 6.56 5.82
C ASN A 184 -7.18 7.37 6.34
N VAL A 185 -6.31 7.90 5.46
CA VAL A 185 -5.19 8.77 5.86
C VAL A 185 -5.69 10.03 6.58
N PHE A 186 -6.71 10.69 6.02
CA PHE A 186 -7.27 11.90 6.64
C PHE A 186 -8.10 11.57 7.91
N ARG A 187 -8.75 10.41 7.99
CA ARG A 187 -9.38 9.95 9.24
C ARG A 187 -8.34 9.70 10.33
N HIS A 188 -7.20 9.09 9.99
CA HIS A 188 -6.09 8.96 10.92
C HIS A 188 -5.56 10.32 11.39
N ALA A 189 -5.46 11.31 10.48
CA ALA A 189 -5.10 12.68 10.87
C ALA A 189 -6.10 13.32 11.85
N LEU A 190 -7.40 13.03 11.68
CA LEU A 190 -8.46 13.49 12.57
C LEU A 190 -8.35 12.84 13.96
N GLU A 191 -8.11 11.52 14.01
CA GLU A 191 -7.89 10.78 15.26
C GLU A 191 -6.68 11.29 16.04
N LEU A 192 -5.63 11.72 15.33
CA LEU A 192 -4.46 12.36 15.93
C LEU A 192 -4.67 13.82 16.33
N GLY A 193 -5.81 14.43 16.00
CA GLY A 193 -6.08 15.85 16.21
C GLY A 193 -5.26 16.79 15.31
N TRP A 194 -4.72 16.31 14.20
CA TRP A 194 -3.92 17.13 13.28
C TRP A 194 -4.78 17.95 12.32
N ILE A 195 -6.01 17.53 12.10
CA ILE A 195 -7.03 18.23 11.31
C ILE A 195 -8.36 18.24 12.04
N GLN A 196 -9.29 19.07 11.58
CA GLN A 196 -10.68 19.09 12.03
C GLN A 196 -11.58 18.32 11.06
N ALA A 197 -12.76 17.89 11.52
CA ALA A 197 -13.72 17.15 10.71
C ALA A 197 -14.11 17.84 9.38
N PRO A 198 -14.28 19.19 9.32
CA PRO A 198 -14.56 19.88 8.05
C PRO A 198 -13.43 19.83 7.02
N GLN A 199 -12.23 19.35 7.37
CA GLN A 199 -11.11 19.17 6.44
C GLN A 199 -11.06 17.76 5.82
N LEU A 200 -11.96 16.86 6.21
CA LEU A 200 -12.04 15.54 5.59
C LEU A 200 -12.32 15.67 4.07
N PRO A 201 -11.65 14.87 3.23
CA PRO A 201 -11.83 14.91 1.78
C PRO A 201 -13.29 14.68 1.36
N LEU A 202 -13.84 15.62 0.60
CA LEU A 202 -15.12 15.44 -0.06
C LEU A 202 -14.90 14.94 -1.48
N TRP A 203 -15.51 13.81 -1.81
CA TRP A 203 -15.40 13.15 -3.10
C TRP A 203 -16.64 13.39 -3.95
N GLU A 204 -16.47 13.36 -5.26
CA GLU A 204 -17.58 13.25 -6.19
C GLU A 204 -18.19 11.84 -6.17
N GLU A 205 -19.48 11.74 -6.53
CA GLU A 205 -20.12 10.46 -6.75
C GLU A 205 -19.43 9.69 -7.87
N MET A 206 -19.24 8.40 -7.67
CA MET A 206 -18.62 7.51 -8.63
C MET A 206 -19.16 6.10 -8.44
N ALA A 207 -19.68 5.51 -9.51
CA ALA A 207 -20.14 4.13 -9.50
C ALA A 207 -18.94 3.17 -9.46
N LYS A 208 -19.05 2.12 -8.65
CA LYS A 208 -18.06 1.04 -8.62
C LYS A 208 -18.37 0.02 -9.72
N ASN A 209 -18.28 0.45 -10.97
CA ASN A 209 -18.50 -0.40 -12.13
C ASN A 209 -17.26 -1.25 -12.37
N ALA A 210 -17.24 -2.46 -11.81
CA ALA A 210 -16.26 -3.45 -12.16
C ALA A 210 -16.75 -4.20 -13.40
N ASP A 211 -15.95 -4.19 -14.48
CA ASP A 211 -16.16 -5.12 -15.58
C ASP A 211 -16.20 -6.53 -15.01
N LYS A 212 -17.36 -7.18 -15.14
CA LYS A 212 -17.47 -8.58 -14.77
C LYS A 212 -16.74 -9.36 -15.85
N ARG A 213 -15.78 -10.18 -15.45
CA ARG A 213 -15.20 -11.17 -16.36
C ARG A 213 -16.24 -12.27 -16.52
N ASP A 214 -16.64 -12.53 -17.76
CA ASP A 214 -17.59 -13.59 -18.06
C ASP A 214 -17.01 -14.95 -17.67
N ALA A 215 -17.90 -15.84 -17.23
CA ALA A 215 -17.55 -17.22 -16.99
C ALA A 215 -17.50 -17.96 -18.34
N PHE A 216 -16.56 -18.89 -18.49
CA PHE A 216 -16.53 -19.76 -19.66
C PHE A 216 -17.83 -20.57 -19.75
N THR A 217 -18.48 -20.51 -20.90
CA THR A 217 -19.60 -21.39 -21.25
C THR A 217 -19.12 -22.83 -21.40
N GLN A 218 -20.06 -23.78 -21.36
CA GLN A 218 -19.72 -25.19 -21.54
C GLN A 218 -19.12 -25.48 -22.93
N LYS A 219 -19.49 -24.69 -23.96
CA LYS A 219 -18.94 -24.82 -25.32
C LYS A 219 -17.48 -24.36 -25.36
N GLU A 220 -17.19 -23.17 -24.83
CA GLU A 220 -15.82 -22.64 -24.74
C GLU A 220 -14.93 -23.54 -23.88
N TRP A 221 -15.45 -24.06 -22.77
CA TRP A 221 -14.70 -25.03 -21.96
C TRP A 221 -14.39 -26.32 -22.72
N LYS A 222 -15.31 -26.84 -23.54
CA LYS A 222 -15.05 -28.01 -24.40
C LYS A 222 -13.95 -27.72 -25.41
N GLU A 223 -13.88 -26.52 -25.97
CA GLU A 223 -12.82 -26.11 -26.90
C GLU A 223 -11.47 -26.02 -26.19
N ILE A 224 -11.41 -25.38 -25.02
CA ILE A 224 -10.22 -25.34 -24.17
C ILE A 224 -9.77 -26.77 -23.84
N TYR A 225 -10.69 -27.64 -23.44
CA TYR A 225 -10.41 -29.03 -23.10
C TYR A 225 -9.82 -29.82 -24.29
N LYS A 226 -10.40 -29.67 -25.49
CA LYS A 226 -9.90 -30.29 -26.72
C LYS A 226 -8.51 -29.78 -27.06
N TYR A 227 -8.29 -28.48 -26.97
CA TYR A 227 -6.99 -27.86 -27.20
C TYR A 227 -5.94 -28.39 -26.22
N LEU A 228 -6.23 -28.42 -24.92
CA LEU A 228 -5.31 -28.96 -23.91
C LEU A 228 -4.92 -30.42 -24.19
N HIS A 229 -5.80 -31.20 -24.82
CA HIS A 229 -5.53 -32.59 -25.17
C HIS A 229 -4.69 -32.77 -26.44
N SER A 230 -4.77 -31.85 -27.40
CA SER A 230 -3.93 -31.85 -28.61
C SER A 230 -2.61 -31.09 -28.42
N TRP A 231 -2.57 -30.17 -27.45
CA TRP A 231 -1.42 -29.29 -27.21
C TRP A 231 -0.14 -30.04 -26.85
N SER A 232 -0.25 -31.15 -26.13
CA SER A 232 0.86 -32.03 -25.76
C SER A 232 1.19 -33.13 -26.79
N LYS A 233 0.44 -33.20 -27.91
CA LYS A 233 0.64 -34.19 -28.98
C LYS A 233 1.46 -33.67 -30.16
N LYS A 234 1.77 -32.36 -30.19
CA LYS A 234 2.64 -31.77 -31.22
C LYS A 234 4.08 -32.28 -31.08
N LYS A 235 4.85 -32.31 -32.17
CA LYS A 235 6.30 -32.61 -32.11
C LYS A 235 6.98 -31.57 -31.22
N MET A 236 7.61 -32.03 -30.15
CA MET A 236 8.33 -31.21 -29.17
C MET A 236 9.31 -32.10 -28.40
N THR A 237 10.20 -31.50 -27.62
CA THR A 237 11.11 -32.24 -26.74
C THR A 237 10.36 -32.90 -25.57
N ASP A 238 10.91 -33.97 -25.01
CA ASP A 238 10.30 -34.68 -23.88
C ASP A 238 10.10 -33.78 -22.65
N LYS A 239 11.00 -32.82 -22.44
CA LYS A 239 10.89 -31.80 -21.38
C LYS A 239 9.68 -30.89 -21.59
N GLU A 240 9.52 -30.32 -22.77
CA GLU A 240 8.37 -29.48 -23.11
C GLU A 240 7.05 -30.25 -23.00
N LYS A 241 7.06 -31.53 -23.38
CA LYS A 241 5.90 -32.42 -23.26
C LYS A 241 5.50 -32.62 -21.80
N GLN A 242 6.46 -32.85 -20.90
CA GLN A 242 6.21 -32.97 -19.46
C GLN A 242 5.64 -31.67 -18.87
N GLU A 243 6.22 -30.52 -19.22
CA GLU A 243 5.75 -29.21 -18.75
C GLU A 243 4.32 -28.93 -19.21
N ARG A 244 3.99 -29.19 -20.48
CA ARG A 244 2.63 -29.03 -21.02
C ARG A 244 1.61 -29.98 -20.40
N GLU A 245 1.98 -31.24 -20.16
CA GLU A 245 1.11 -32.19 -19.44
C GLU A 245 0.87 -31.75 -17.99
N LEU A 246 1.87 -31.19 -17.31
CA LEU A 246 1.70 -30.62 -15.98
C LEU A 246 0.71 -29.44 -15.99
N VAL A 247 0.88 -28.48 -16.91
CA VAL A 247 -0.04 -27.34 -17.08
C VAL A 247 -1.47 -27.82 -17.31
N LYS A 248 -1.64 -28.77 -18.24
CA LYS A 248 -2.93 -29.38 -18.57
C LYS A 248 -3.58 -30.00 -17.33
N TYR A 249 -2.87 -30.87 -16.60
CA TYR A 249 -3.44 -31.49 -15.41
C TYR A 249 -3.74 -30.47 -14.31
N PHE A 250 -2.93 -29.41 -14.18
CA PHE A 250 -3.18 -28.34 -13.23
C PHE A 250 -4.43 -27.52 -13.57
N ILE A 251 -4.65 -27.17 -14.84
CA ILE A 251 -5.87 -26.49 -15.29
C ILE A 251 -7.10 -27.37 -15.02
N LEU A 252 -7.03 -28.66 -15.37
CA LEU A 252 -8.10 -29.62 -15.09
C LEU A 252 -8.36 -29.74 -13.58
N LEU A 253 -7.30 -29.71 -12.77
CA LEU A 253 -7.41 -29.76 -11.32
C LEU A 253 -8.19 -28.57 -10.78
N LEU A 254 -7.85 -27.35 -11.20
CA LEU A 254 -8.54 -26.12 -10.79
C LEU A 254 -10.02 -26.17 -11.17
N ALA A 255 -10.33 -26.59 -12.40
CA ALA A 255 -11.70 -26.71 -12.88
C ALA A 255 -12.53 -27.76 -12.10
N ASN A 256 -11.92 -28.87 -11.66
CA ASN A 256 -12.63 -29.94 -10.94
C ASN A 256 -12.65 -29.78 -9.41
N SER A 257 -11.82 -28.90 -8.85
CA SER A 257 -11.71 -28.67 -7.40
C SER A 257 -12.26 -27.33 -6.93
N GLY A 258 -12.35 -26.30 -7.79
CA GLY A 258 -12.76 -24.97 -7.37
C GLY A 258 -11.77 -24.29 -6.41
N LEU A 259 -10.53 -24.79 -6.36
CA LEU A 259 -9.45 -24.14 -5.63
C LEU A 259 -9.13 -22.79 -6.25
N ARG A 260 -8.80 -21.80 -5.41
CA ARG A 260 -8.20 -20.58 -5.95
C ARG A 260 -6.78 -20.89 -6.41
N PHE A 261 -6.35 -20.24 -7.50
CA PHE A 261 -5.02 -20.42 -8.05
C PHE A 261 -3.90 -20.23 -7.01
N GLY A 262 -4.01 -19.20 -6.16
CA GLY A 262 -3.06 -18.97 -5.06
C GLY A 262 -3.06 -20.05 -3.99
N GLU A 263 -4.22 -20.66 -3.70
CA GLU A 263 -4.33 -21.79 -2.76
C GLU A 263 -3.66 -23.02 -3.35
N ALA A 264 -3.92 -23.31 -4.64
CA ALA A 264 -3.38 -24.46 -5.34
C ALA A 264 -1.84 -24.46 -5.43
N ARG A 265 -1.21 -23.29 -5.55
CA ARG A 265 0.26 -23.12 -5.55
C ARG A 265 0.93 -23.50 -4.22
N LEU A 266 0.19 -23.45 -3.12
CA LEU A 266 0.71 -23.71 -1.78
C LEU A 266 0.39 -25.12 -1.27
N LEU A 267 -0.33 -25.92 -2.07
CA LEU A 267 -0.69 -27.28 -1.70
C LEU A 267 0.53 -28.21 -1.63
N ARG A 268 0.53 -29.06 -0.61
CA ARG A 268 1.48 -30.15 -0.42
C ARG A 268 0.77 -31.49 -0.52
N TRP A 269 1.52 -32.56 -0.80
CA TRP A 269 0.95 -33.91 -0.85
C TRP A 269 0.25 -34.32 0.45
N GLY A 270 0.75 -33.87 1.61
CA GLY A 270 0.11 -34.13 2.91
C GLY A 270 -1.25 -33.42 3.11
N ASN A 271 -1.58 -32.43 2.29
CA ASN A 271 -2.88 -31.76 2.31
C ASN A 271 -3.97 -32.54 1.56
N ILE A 272 -3.61 -33.59 0.84
CA ILE A 272 -4.49 -34.27 -0.12
C ILE A 272 -4.78 -35.70 0.36
N SER A 273 -6.05 -36.06 0.35
CA SER A 273 -6.49 -37.43 0.54
C SER A 273 -7.38 -37.83 -0.64
N ILE A 274 -7.00 -38.89 -1.34
CA ILE A 274 -7.76 -39.40 -2.49
C ILE A 274 -8.65 -40.54 -1.98
N PHE A 275 -9.92 -40.53 -2.36
CA PHE A 275 -10.88 -41.56 -1.98
C PHE A 275 -11.82 -41.86 -3.14
N SER A 276 -12.44 -43.03 -3.12
CA SER A 276 -13.43 -43.44 -4.12
C SER A 276 -14.80 -43.48 -3.47
N GLU A 277 -15.79 -42.87 -4.12
CA GLU A 277 -17.19 -42.86 -3.68
C GLU A 277 -18.05 -43.01 -4.93
N ASP A 278 -19.01 -43.93 -4.92
CA ASP A 278 -19.90 -44.22 -6.06
C ASP A 278 -19.18 -44.51 -7.39
N LYS A 279 -18.09 -45.28 -7.34
CA LYS A 279 -17.20 -45.57 -8.50
C LYS A 279 -16.51 -44.33 -9.10
N VAL A 280 -16.55 -43.18 -8.41
CA VAL A 280 -15.88 -41.94 -8.83
C VAL A 280 -14.72 -41.62 -7.88
N VAL A 281 -13.53 -41.39 -8.45
CA VAL A 281 -12.35 -40.97 -7.70
C VAL A 281 -12.45 -39.48 -7.35
N LYS A 282 -12.53 -39.18 -6.06
CA LYS A 282 -12.60 -37.82 -5.49
C LYS A 282 -11.33 -37.50 -4.69
N SER A 283 -11.17 -36.23 -4.34
CA SER A 283 -10.06 -35.73 -3.54
C SER A 283 -10.56 -34.81 -2.44
N LYS A 284 -10.09 -35.03 -1.22
CA LYS A 284 -10.27 -34.15 -0.07
C LYS A 284 -9.00 -33.33 0.09
N ILE A 285 -9.12 -32.02 -0.04
CA ILE A 285 -8.00 -31.08 -0.04
C ILE A 285 -8.14 -30.16 1.17
N LYS A 286 -7.19 -30.24 2.10
CA LYS A 286 -7.10 -29.33 3.24
C LYS A 286 -6.34 -28.08 2.82
N VAL A 287 -7.05 -26.96 2.67
CA VAL A 287 -6.45 -25.67 2.36
C VAL A 287 -6.11 -24.99 3.69
N ASP A 288 -4.82 -25.00 4.04
CA ASP A 288 -4.32 -24.33 5.26
C ASP A 288 -4.06 -22.83 5.03
N VAL A 289 -3.93 -22.42 3.77
CA VAL A 289 -3.50 -21.09 3.35
C VAL A 289 -4.42 -20.55 2.28
N GLY A 290 -5.10 -19.45 2.57
CA GLY A 290 -5.99 -18.83 1.60
C GLY A 290 -6.44 -17.44 2.01
N LYS A 291 -6.94 -16.67 1.03
CA LYS A 291 -7.48 -15.33 1.25
C LYS A 291 -8.61 -15.30 2.28
N THR A 292 -9.37 -16.38 2.37
CA THR A 292 -10.56 -16.52 3.25
C THR A 292 -10.32 -17.49 4.41
N GLY A 293 -9.06 -17.77 4.77
CA GLY A 293 -8.74 -18.68 5.86
C GLY A 293 -8.77 -20.16 5.47
N LYS A 294 -8.75 -21.03 6.49
CA LYS A 294 -8.65 -22.49 6.32
C LYS A 294 -9.98 -23.08 5.87
N ARG A 295 -9.94 -24.01 4.92
CA ARG A 295 -11.14 -24.74 4.47
C ARG A 295 -10.80 -26.11 3.94
N VAL A 296 -11.81 -26.99 3.94
CA VAL A 296 -11.73 -28.29 3.26
C VAL A 296 -12.48 -28.19 1.95
N VAL A 297 -11.85 -28.64 0.88
CA VAL A 297 -12.43 -28.66 -0.47
C VAL A 297 -12.53 -30.10 -0.94
N ILE A 298 -13.67 -30.47 -1.50
CA ILE A 298 -13.86 -31.78 -2.14
C ILE A 298 -13.81 -31.55 -3.66
N GLY A 299 -12.75 -32.04 -4.30
CA GLY A 299 -12.57 -32.00 -5.74
C GLY A 299 -12.96 -33.31 -6.40
N ARG A 300 -13.57 -33.20 -7.58
CA ARG A 300 -13.77 -34.36 -8.47
C ARG A 300 -12.45 -34.72 -9.15
N ARG A 301 -12.37 -35.90 -9.76
CA ARG A 301 -11.18 -36.34 -10.51
C ARG A 301 -9.89 -36.35 -9.68
N GLY A 302 -9.94 -37.04 -8.54
CA GLY A 302 -8.74 -37.27 -7.71
C GLY A 302 -7.62 -38.01 -8.45
N ASP A 303 -7.93 -38.69 -9.56
CA ASP A 303 -6.96 -39.30 -10.47
C ASP A 303 -5.93 -38.30 -11.03
N LEU A 304 -6.29 -37.03 -11.16
CA LEU A 304 -5.40 -35.97 -11.65
C LEU A 304 -4.20 -35.77 -10.72
N PHE A 305 -4.40 -35.87 -9.40
CA PHE A 305 -3.30 -35.79 -8.44
C PHE A 305 -2.31 -36.94 -8.62
N GLN A 306 -2.79 -38.16 -8.93
CA GLN A 306 -1.90 -39.30 -9.20
C GLN A 306 -1.10 -39.09 -10.49
N LYS A 307 -1.72 -38.53 -11.54
CA LYS A 307 -1.06 -38.20 -12.80
C LYS A 307 0.03 -37.13 -12.60
N ILE A 308 -0.27 -36.08 -11.85
CA ILE A 308 0.71 -35.05 -11.47
C ILE A 308 1.84 -35.68 -10.64
N LYS A 309 1.52 -36.58 -9.71
CA LYS A 309 2.52 -37.28 -8.90
C LYS A 309 3.49 -38.08 -9.77
N LYS A 310 2.99 -38.85 -10.73
CA LYS A 310 3.82 -39.63 -11.67
C LYS A 310 4.75 -38.74 -12.49
N LEU A 311 4.25 -37.62 -13.02
CA LEU A 311 5.10 -36.64 -13.72
C LEU A 311 6.17 -36.04 -12.82
N SER A 312 5.89 -35.92 -11.51
CA SER A 312 6.85 -35.39 -10.53
C SER A 312 7.92 -36.39 -10.05
N THR A 313 7.77 -37.68 -10.31
CA THR A 313 8.60 -38.73 -9.70
C THR A 313 9.98 -38.90 -10.35
N ASN A 314 10.21 -38.31 -11.53
CA ASN A 314 11.54 -38.34 -12.18
C ASN A 314 12.58 -37.39 -11.56
N ASN A 315 12.28 -36.70 -10.46
CA ASN A 315 13.25 -35.87 -9.75
C ASN A 315 12.94 -35.81 -8.25
N ASN A 316 13.71 -36.58 -7.47
CA ASN A 316 13.30 -37.23 -6.23
C ASN A 316 13.21 -36.35 -4.96
N LYS A 317 12.89 -35.05 -5.01
CA LYS A 317 12.80 -34.21 -3.78
C LYS A 317 11.90 -32.96 -3.89
N ILE A 318 10.56 -33.00 -4.02
CA ILE A 318 9.74 -31.76 -4.11
C ILE A 318 8.42 -31.76 -3.33
N TYR A 319 8.19 -30.68 -2.57
CA TYR A 319 7.05 -30.47 -1.64
C TYR A 319 5.91 -29.57 -2.18
N TYR A 320 5.92 -29.17 -3.44
CA TYR A 320 4.93 -28.25 -4.03
C TYR A 320 4.35 -28.82 -5.33
N ILE A 321 3.04 -28.67 -5.52
CA ILE A 321 2.34 -29.17 -6.73
C ILE A 321 2.66 -28.29 -7.95
N VAL A 322 2.82 -26.98 -7.74
CA VAL A 322 3.26 -25.99 -8.77
C VAL A 322 3.92 -24.78 -8.07
N ARG A 323 5.19 -24.46 -8.38
CA ARG A 323 5.81 -23.15 -8.04
C ARG A 323 5.96 -22.33 -9.32
N ILE A 324 5.50 -21.07 -9.27
CA ILE A 324 5.60 -20.05 -10.34
C ILE A 324 6.38 -18.88 -9.74
N ASP A 325 7.50 -18.49 -10.34
CA ASP A 325 8.25 -17.28 -9.96
C ASP A 325 7.85 -16.10 -10.87
N ALA A 326 7.94 -14.88 -10.34
CA ALA A 326 7.18 -13.71 -10.78
C ALA A 326 7.45 -13.18 -12.19
N ASP A 327 8.58 -13.54 -12.83
CA ASP A 327 9.01 -12.88 -14.07
C ASP A 327 9.08 -13.79 -15.31
N LYS A 328 8.83 -15.11 -15.18
CA LYS A 328 8.72 -16.06 -16.31
C LYS A 328 7.80 -17.23 -15.92
N PHE A 329 6.91 -17.64 -16.82
CA PHE A 329 6.12 -18.88 -16.68
C PHE A 329 7.07 -20.09 -16.67
N LYS A 330 7.61 -20.40 -15.49
CA LYS A 330 8.51 -21.53 -15.28
C LYS A 330 7.84 -22.49 -14.31
N PHE A 331 7.65 -23.73 -14.75
CA PHE A 331 7.22 -24.82 -13.89
C PHE A 331 8.45 -25.43 -13.24
N TYR A 332 8.63 -25.17 -11.94
CA TYR A 332 9.72 -25.78 -11.20
C TYR A 332 9.27 -27.09 -10.56
N LEU A 333 9.86 -28.19 -11.02
CA LEU A 333 10.08 -29.39 -10.21
C LEU A 333 11.28 -29.08 -9.29
N LEU A 334 10.98 -28.48 -8.13
CA LEU A 334 11.93 -27.96 -7.14
C LEU A 334 12.69 -29.02 -6.29
N THR A 335 13.69 -29.70 -6.83
CA THR A 335 14.42 -30.73 -6.07
C THR A 335 15.24 -30.15 -4.91
N GLY A 336 14.81 -30.34 -3.66
CA GLY A 336 15.69 -30.24 -2.47
C GLY A 336 15.25 -29.27 -1.37
N ILE A 337 15.50 -29.69 -0.12
CA ILE A 337 15.25 -28.98 1.15
C ILE A 337 16.41 -28.01 1.42
N GLY A 338 16.12 -26.79 1.90
CA GLY A 338 17.15 -25.95 2.50
C GLY A 338 16.71 -24.51 2.72
N ARG A 339 16.35 -24.17 3.95
CA ARG A 339 16.29 -22.79 4.41
C ARG A 339 17.74 -22.35 4.64
N GLN A 340 18.37 -21.62 3.72
CA GLN A 340 19.55 -20.82 4.04
C GLN A 340 19.41 -19.42 3.43
N LYS A 341 19.78 -18.45 4.26
CA LYS A 341 19.66 -17.02 4.06
C LYS A 341 20.85 -16.60 3.20
N GLY A 342 20.59 -16.00 2.04
CA GLY A 342 21.62 -15.42 1.18
C GLY A 342 22.47 -16.47 0.46
N ASP A 343 22.10 -16.79 -0.78
CA ASP A 343 23.03 -16.92 -1.92
C ASP A 343 22.24 -17.28 -3.17
N ALA A 344 22.63 -16.65 -4.30
CA ALA A 344 21.97 -16.80 -5.59
C ALA A 344 22.27 -18.19 -6.18
N ILE A 345 21.25 -19.06 -6.23
CA ILE A 345 21.36 -20.36 -6.91
C ILE A 345 21.12 -20.12 -8.40
N GLY A 346 22.18 -20.21 -9.20
CA GLY A 346 22.12 -20.17 -10.65
C GLY A 346 21.36 -21.38 -11.21
N VAL A 347 20.27 -21.12 -11.94
CA VAL A 347 19.54 -22.12 -12.73
C VAL A 347 19.17 -21.47 -14.06
N GLU A 348 19.71 -21.98 -15.16
CA GLU A 348 19.41 -21.44 -16.49
C GLU A 348 17.92 -21.68 -16.88
N PRO A 349 17.25 -20.67 -17.45
CA PRO A 349 15.86 -20.74 -17.90
C PRO A 349 15.67 -21.64 -19.15
N ALA A 350 14.62 -22.46 -19.16
CA ALA A 350 13.99 -22.90 -20.40
C ALA A 350 12.79 -21.99 -20.72
N GLU A 351 12.70 -21.50 -21.96
CA GLU A 351 11.60 -20.67 -22.48
C GLU A 351 10.51 -21.56 -23.09
N VAL A 352 9.28 -21.46 -22.58
CA VAL A 352 8.11 -22.04 -23.26
C VAL A 352 7.58 -21.01 -24.25
N LYS A 353 7.85 -21.22 -25.54
CA LYS A 353 7.26 -20.43 -26.64
C LYS A 353 5.86 -20.99 -26.98
N ASP A 354 4.96 -20.09 -27.40
CA ASP A 354 3.59 -20.37 -27.88
C ASP A 354 2.55 -20.78 -26.81
N LEU A 355 2.41 -19.97 -25.76
CA LEU A 355 1.19 -19.98 -24.94
C LEU A 355 0.06 -19.21 -25.67
N PRO A 356 -1.18 -19.72 -25.71
CA PRO A 356 -2.31 -18.95 -26.19
C PRO A 356 -2.43 -17.63 -25.43
N SER A 357 -2.81 -16.53 -26.09
CA SER A 357 -3.03 -15.21 -25.49
C SER A 357 -4.03 -15.22 -24.32
N THR A 358 -4.95 -16.20 -24.29
CA THR A 358 -5.87 -16.47 -23.17
C THR A 358 -5.17 -16.96 -21.90
N ILE A 359 -4.00 -17.59 -22.01
CA ILE A 359 -3.17 -17.99 -20.86
C ILE A 359 -2.22 -16.85 -20.47
N GLU A 360 -1.78 -16.00 -21.41
CA GLU A 360 -1.12 -14.73 -21.08
C GLU A 360 -2.00 -13.82 -20.20
N ALA A 361 -3.32 -13.85 -20.37
CA ALA A 361 -4.25 -13.13 -19.50
C ALA A 361 -4.28 -13.65 -18.05
N LEU A 362 -3.85 -14.89 -17.79
CA LEU A 362 -3.71 -15.45 -16.44
C LEU A 362 -2.40 -15.03 -15.76
N THR A 363 -1.44 -14.49 -16.51
CA THR A 363 -0.12 -14.08 -16.01
C THR A 363 -0.11 -12.64 -15.49
N ASN A 364 -1.05 -11.82 -15.98
CA ASN A 364 -1.23 -10.42 -15.59
C ASN A 364 -2.18 -10.22 -14.37
N ILE A 365 -2.32 -11.22 -13.49
CA ILE A 365 -3.18 -11.17 -12.28
C ILE A 365 -2.34 -11.24 -10.99
#